data_AF-A0A8S0VRX4-F1
#
_entry.id   AF-A0A8S0VRX4-F1
#
_cell.length_a   1.000
_cell.length_b   1.000
_cell.length_c   1.000
_cell.angle_alpha   90.00
_cell.angle_beta   90.00
_cell.angle_gamma   90.00
#
_symmetry.space_group_name_H-M   'P 1'
#
loop_
_entity.id
_entity.type
_entity.pdbx_description
1 polymer ?
#
loop_
_entity_poly.entity_id
_entity_poly.type
_entity_poly.pdbx_seq_one_letter_code
_entity_poly.pdbx_strand_id
1 'polypeptide(L)'
;MPPKCTIEDVENIIEGVRLPDDWIDILTAHPDITVLLTHIAQRAGITDREIKRSRLMLPSFLKAKWEEVATQLDFPLSVKWLSLEQFSPPICFLPPSIHKNLFQGGWRIIDVYQERAHQDREAARVKLLEPWFVLILALFEGRVVDMPESVMLPTKFSTGGAVEHEVVMIGGALFFVIEIMLGLDKDDNLAQLFLELLSAAEANNRSGFDITRVYGLLTDLSSFRFYSYDPKSKSFSFDEDILVNAKRDDFCFDMIYVSNKIFNVIMCGYVEVLRATVEASKKKSEQGDLTPVGSGPMQQLTQTPSILPGSVG
;
A
#
# COMPACT_ATOMS: atom_id res chain seq x y z
N MET A 1 25.79 -13.46 7.57
CA MET A 1 24.74 -12.42 7.51
C MET A 1 24.88 -11.55 8.75
N PRO A 2 24.77 -10.21 8.65
CA PRO A 2 24.71 -9.36 9.84
C PRO A 2 23.45 -9.68 10.67
N PRO A 3 23.51 -9.54 12.01
CA PRO A 3 22.35 -9.76 12.88
C PRO A 3 21.20 -8.78 12.54
N LYS A 4 19.96 -9.25 12.66
CA LYS A 4 18.76 -8.41 12.47
C LYS A 4 18.68 -7.41 13.63
N CYS A 5 18.33 -6.16 13.33
CA CYS A 5 18.03 -5.13 14.32
C CYS A 5 16.53 -5.21 14.66
N THR A 6 16.18 -5.46 15.92
CA THR A 6 14.80 -5.46 16.42
C THR A 6 14.29 -4.04 16.69
N ILE A 7 12.99 -3.87 16.99
CA ILE A 7 12.47 -2.58 17.48
C ILE A 7 13.17 -2.20 18.79
N GLU A 8 13.33 -3.17 19.69
CA GLU A 8 14.03 -2.99 20.97
C GLU A 8 15.49 -2.56 20.77
N ASP A 9 16.19 -3.10 19.77
CA ASP A 9 17.55 -2.67 19.44
C ASP A 9 17.59 -1.20 19.00
N VAL A 10 16.60 -0.74 18.24
CA VAL A 10 16.48 0.67 17.82
C VAL A 10 16.18 1.56 19.01
N GLU A 11 15.26 1.16 19.90
CA GLU A 11 14.96 1.89 21.13
C GLU A 11 16.19 2.00 22.04
N ASN A 12 16.94 0.90 22.22
CA ASN A 12 18.20 0.90 22.96
C ASN A 12 19.25 1.85 22.36
N ILE A 13 19.33 1.96 21.02
CA ILE A 13 20.21 2.93 20.35
C ILE A 13 19.75 4.36 20.68
N ILE A 14 18.45 4.63 20.63
CA ILE A 14 17.87 5.96 20.93
C ILE A 14 18.18 6.35 22.38
N GLU A 15 17.96 5.44 23.34
CA GLU A 15 18.28 5.66 24.76
C GLU A 15 19.77 5.95 24.97
N GLY A 16 20.65 5.27 24.22
CA GLY A 16 22.10 5.49 24.27
C GLY A 16 22.53 6.88 23.80
N VAL A 17 21.79 7.50 22.88
CA VAL A 17 22.07 8.84 22.35
C VAL A 17 21.51 9.94 23.26
N ARG A 18 20.61 9.62 24.20
CA ARG A 18 19.96 10.55 25.14
C ARG A 18 19.27 11.72 24.43
N LEU A 19 18.46 11.40 23.41
CA LEU A 19 17.61 12.40 22.78
C LEU A 19 16.53 12.88 23.78
N PRO A 20 16.06 14.15 23.68
CA PRO A 20 14.92 14.63 24.46
C PRO A 20 13.68 13.76 24.26
N ASP A 21 12.80 13.62 25.25
CA ASP A 21 11.60 12.76 25.14
C ASP A 21 10.67 13.17 23.99
N ASP A 22 10.66 14.46 23.63
CA ASP A 22 9.89 15.08 22.55
C ASP A 22 10.70 15.24 21.26
N TRP A 23 11.83 14.54 21.10
CA TRP A 23 12.72 14.74 19.95
C TRP A 23 12.03 14.55 18.61
N ILE A 24 11.10 13.60 18.49
CA ILE A 24 10.34 13.36 17.24
C ILE A 24 9.47 14.58 16.91
N ASP A 25 8.77 15.13 17.90
CA ASP A 25 7.91 16.30 17.72
C ASP A 25 8.73 17.54 17.37
N ILE A 26 9.87 17.75 18.05
CA ILE A 26 10.83 18.82 17.74
C ILE A 26 11.33 18.70 16.28
N LEU A 27 11.69 17.48 15.89
CA LEU A 27 12.23 17.19 14.58
C LEU A 27 11.17 17.37 13.48
N THR A 28 9.98 16.82 13.65
CA THR A 28 8.89 16.88 12.67
C THR A 28 8.26 18.27 12.56
N ALA A 29 8.35 19.10 13.60
CA ALA A 29 7.93 20.51 13.53
C ALA A 29 8.84 21.38 12.64
N HIS A 30 10.06 20.93 12.32
CA HIS A 30 10.98 21.67 11.46
C HIS A 30 10.78 21.34 9.97
N PRO A 31 10.45 22.32 9.11
CA PRO A 31 10.20 22.08 7.69
C PRO A 31 11.42 21.55 6.92
N ASP A 32 12.62 21.80 7.44
CA ASP A 32 13.90 21.44 6.81
C ASP A 32 14.60 20.25 7.49
N ILE A 33 13.87 19.43 8.25
CA ILE A 33 14.45 18.26 8.91
C ILE A 33 15.22 17.36 7.95
N THR A 34 14.70 17.15 6.75
CA THR A 34 15.37 16.30 5.74
C THR A 34 16.75 16.87 5.37
N VAL A 35 16.89 18.19 5.29
CA VAL A 35 18.17 18.86 5.02
C VAL A 35 19.11 18.69 6.22
N LEU A 36 18.60 18.86 7.45
CA LEU A 36 19.39 18.66 8.67
C LEU A 36 19.90 17.22 8.78
N LEU A 37 19.03 16.22 8.62
CA LEU A 37 19.40 14.80 8.68
C LEU A 37 20.40 14.45 7.57
N THR A 38 20.20 14.98 6.36
CA THR A 38 21.15 14.80 5.25
C THR A 38 22.50 15.44 5.58
N HIS A 39 22.52 16.64 6.15
CA HIS A 39 23.76 17.31 6.56
C HIS A 39 24.50 16.53 7.65
N ILE A 40 23.78 16.04 8.67
CA ILE A 40 24.34 15.20 9.74
C ILE A 40 24.93 13.92 9.14
N ALA A 41 24.18 13.23 8.28
CA ALA A 41 24.64 12.01 7.62
C ALA A 41 25.93 12.27 6.80
N GLN A 42 25.94 13.33 5.99
CA GLN A 42 27.11 13.73 5.22
C GLN A 42 28.31 14.07 6.10
N ARG A 43 28.10 14.82 7.19
CA ARG A 43 29.16 15.18 8.16
C ARG A 43 29.72 13.95 8.88
N ALA A 44 28.87 12.97 9.16
CA ALA A 44 29.26 11.70 9.76
C ALA A 44 29.88 10.71 8.75
N GLY A 45 29.96 11.08 7.46
CA GLY A 45 30.46 10.20 6.41
C GLY A 45 29.52 9.03 6.08
N ILE A 46 28.27 9.10 6.52
CA ILE A 46 27.24 8.09 6.23
C ILE A 46 26.79 8.28 4.79
N THR A 47 27.00 7.27 3.97
CA THR A 47 26.65 7.28 2.54
C THR A 47 25.18 6.93 2.32
N ASP A 48 24.59 7.36 1.20
CA ASP A 48 23.25 6.92 0.78
C ASP A 48 23.12 5.40 0.69
N ARG A 49 24.21 4.72 0.35
CA ARG A 49 24.27 3.25 0.31
C ARG A 49 24.11 2.65 1.70
N GLU A 50 24.72 3.25 2.72
CA GLU A 50 24.59 2.83 4.12
C GLU A 50 23.20 3.15 4.67
N ILE A 51 22.62 4.32 4.33
CA ILE A 51 21.22 4.65 4.67
C ILE A 51 20.26 3.64 4.04
N LYS A 52 20.41 3.34 2.75
CA LYS A 52 19.60 2.31 2.08
C LYS A 52 19.81 0.94 2.72
N ARG A 53 21.04 0.59 3.10
CA ARG A 53 21.35 -0.68 3.77
C ARG A 53 20.76 -0.73 5.19
N SER A 54 20.79 0.35 5.96
CA SER A 54 20.26 0.40 7.32
C SER A 54 18.74 0.33 7.32
N ARG A 55 18.06 0.92 6.32
CA ARG A 55 16.62 0.71 6.10
C ARG A 55 16.26 -0.76 5.93
N LEU A 56 17.10 -1.54 5.25
CA LEU A 56 16.92 -2.99 5.15
C LEU A 56 17.15 -3.73 6.48
N MET A 57 17.78 -3.10 7.47
CA MET A 57 18.00 -3.68 8.81
C MET A 57 16.88 -3.33 9.79
N LEU A 58 16.15 -2.24 9.55
CA LEU A 58 14.98 -1.89 10.34
C LEU A 58 13.92 -3.00 10.24
N PRO A 59 13.10 -3.16 11.28
CA PRO A 59 11.85 -3.90 11.16
C PRO A 59 11.10 -3.35 9.95
N SER A 60 10.61 -4.22 9.09
CA SER A 60 9.87 -3.86 7.87
C SER A 60 8.98 -5.04 7.53
N PHE A 61 7.86 -4.76 6.86
CA PHE A 61 6.89 -5.78 6.46
C PHE A 61 7.55 -6.91 5.65
N LEU A 62 8.56 -6.59 4.83
CA LEU A 62 9.38 -7.50 4.02
C LEU A 62 10.03 -8.68 4.75
N LYS A 63 10.02 -8.69 6.09
CA LYS A 63 10.58 -9.79 6.91
C LYS A 63 9.58 -10.42 7.87
N ALA A 64 8.31 -10.05 7.78
CA ALA A 64 7.26 -10.62 8.60
C ALA A 64 7.25 -12.14 8.45
N LYS A 65 7.23 -12.85 9.58
CA LYS A 65 7.09 -14.30 9.60
C LYS A 65 5.66 -14.66 9.91
N TRP A 66 5.10 -15.60 9.15
CA TRP A 66 3.73 -16.05 9.39
C TRP A 66 3.54 -16.54 10.82
N GLU A 67 4.50 -17.26 11.41
CA GLU A 67 4.42 -17.75 12.79
C GLU A 67 4.23 -16.62 13.81
N GLU A 68 4.94 -15.49 13.62
CA GLU A 68 4.86 -14.31 14.49
C GLU A 68 3.49 -13.62 14.33
N VAL A 69 3.08 -13.35 13.09
CA VAL A 69 1.80 -12.70 12.77
C VAL A 69 0.62 -13.57 13.18
N ALA A 70 0.69 -14.87 12.94
CA ALA A 70 -0.37 -15.81 13.31
C ALA A 70 -0.55 -15.85 14.83
N THR A 71 0.53 -15.88 15.59
CA THR A 71 0.46 -15.81 17.06
C THR A 71 -0.18 -14.50 17.52
N GLN A 72 0.19 -13.37 16.90
CA GLN A 72 -0.37 -12.06 17.24
C GLN A 72 -1.87 -11.94 16.92
N LEU A 73 -2.32 -12.58 15.84
CA LEU A 73 -3.70 -12.50 15.34
C LEU A 73 -4.58 -13.70 15.77
N ASP A 74 -4.06 -14.56 16.63
CA ASP A 74 -4.73 -15.81 17.06
C ASP A 74 -5.13 -16.73 15.89
N PHE A 75 -4.25 -16.80 14.88
CA PHE A 75 -4.38 -17.67 13.72
C PHE A 75 -3.58 -18.96 13.86
N PRO A 76 -3.92 -20.01 13.09
CA PRO A 76 -3.12 -21.23 13.03
C PRO A 76 -1.69 -20.95 12.53
N LEU A 77 -0.71 -21.62 13.15
CA LEU A 77 0.71 -21.50 12.77
C LEU A 77 1.02 -21.94 11.33
N SER A 78 0.14 -22.69 10.68
CA SER A 78 0.27 -23.03 9.26
C SER A 78 -0.88 -22.41 8.47
N VAL A 79 -0.53 -21.68 7.41
CA VAL A 79 -1.51 -21.05 6.50
C VAL A 79 -2.48 -22.07 5.91
N LYS A 80 -2.07 -23.34 5.75
CA LYS A 80 -2.94 -24.41 5.25
C LYS A 80 -4.18 -24.66 6.11
N TRP A 81 -4.10 -24.35 7.40
CA TRP A 81 -5.22 -24.48 8.33
C TRP A 81 -5.97 -23.16 8.56
N LEU A 82 -5.50 -22.06 7.94
CA LEU A 82 -6.17 -20.78 8.02
C LEU A 82 -7.51 -20.86 7.29
N SER A 83 -8.58 -20.58 8.02
CA SER A 83 -9.94 -20.47 7.47
C SER A 83 -10.42 -19.04 7.64
N LEU A 84 -10.53 -18.32 6.53
CA LEU A 84 -11.07 -16.97 6.50
C LEU A 84 -12.52 -16.99 6.02
N GLU A 85 -13.32 -16.06 6.52
CA GLU A 85 -14.65 -15.83 5.96
C GLU A 85 -14.53 -15.37 4.51
N GLN A 86 -15.50 -15.77 3.68
CA GLN A 86 -15.53 -15.31 2.30
C GLN A 86 -16.21 -13.94 2.22
N PHE A 87 -15.55 -12.99 1.55
CA PHE A 87 -16.15 -11.70 1.19
C PHE A 87 -15.76 -11.33 -0.24
N SER A 88 -16.74 -11.00 -1.07
CA SER A 88 -16.50 -10.54 -2.44
C SER A 88 -17.22 -9.21 -2.69
N PRO A 89 -16.54 -8.20 -3.27
CA PRO A 89 -17.19 -6.98 -3.73
C PRO A 89 -18.28 -7.27 -4.79
N PRO A 90 -19.26 -6.36 -4.97
CA PRO A 90 -20.22 -6.47 -6.05
C PRO A 90 -19.53 -6.56 -7.43
N ILE A 91 -19.99 -7.53 -8.24
CA ILE A 91 -19.41 -7.75 -9.57
C ILE A 91 -19.84 -6.64 -10.52
N CYS A 92 -18.85 -5.94 -11.06
CA CYS A 92 -18.98 -4.98 -12.14
C CYS A 92 -18.08 -5.41 -13.31
N PHE A 93 -18.55 -5.20 -14.54
CA PHE A 93 -17.76 -5.53 -15.74
C PHE A 93 -17.37 -4.25 -16.44
N LEU A 94 -16.08 -4.12 -16.75
CA LEU A 94 -15.60 -3.11 -17.67
C LEU A 94 -16.20 -3.37 -19.06
N PRO A 95 -16.45 -2.32 -19.86
CA PRO A 95 -17.02 -2.51 -21.19
C PRO A 95 -16.01 -3.15 -22.14
N PRO A 96 -16.46 -3.84 -23.21
CA PRO A 96 -15.58 -4.50 -24.18
C PRO A 96 -14.54 -3.58 -24.85
N SER A 97 -14.86 -2.28 -24.99
CA SER A 97 -13.91 -1.28 -25.49
C SER A 97 -12.69 -1.12 -24.58
N ILE A 98 -12.90 -1.18 -23.27
CA ILE A 98 -11.83 -1.14 -22.26
C ILE A 98 -11.06 -2.46 -22.27
N HIS A 99 -11.74 -3.61 -22.34
CA HIS A 99 -11.07 -4.92 -22.47
C HIS A 99 -10.13 -4.98 -23.68
N LYS A 100 -10.56 -4.43 -24.82
CA LYS A 100 -9.70 -4.33 -26.02
C LYS A 100 -8.45 -3.50 -25.75
N ASN A 101 -8.58 -2.37 -25.05
CA ASN A 101 -7.44 -1.51 -24.71
C ASN A 101 -6.48 -2.20 -23.74
N LEU A 102 -7.03 -2.87 -22.70
CA LEU A 102 -6.27 -3.67 -21.74
C LEU A 102 -5.46 -4.76 -22.45
N PHE A 103 -6.11 -5.53 -23.34
CA PHE A 103 -5.45 -6.58 -24.12
C PHE A 103 -4.32 -6.01 -24.99
N GLN A 104 -4.58 -4.91 -25.72
CA GLN A 104 -3.57 -4.29 -26.58
C GLN A 104 -2.39 -3.70 -25.78
N GLY A 105 -2.68 -3.08 -24.63
CA GLY A 105 -1.65 -2.54 -23.73
C GLY A 105 -0.79 -3.65 -23.15
N GLY A 106 -1.42 -4.69 -22.60
CA GLY A 106 -0.77 -5.89 -22.09
C GLY A 106 0.08 -6.59 -23.15
N TRP A 107 -0.44 -6.72 -24.37
CA TRP A 107 0.34 -7.26 -25.47
C TRP A 107 1.63 -6.46 -25.70
N ARG A 108 1.53 -5.14 -25.84
CA ARG A 108 2.71 -4.30 -26.11
C ARG A 108 3.71 -4.27 -24.97
N ILE A 109 3.27 -4.33 -23.71
CA ILE A 109 4.19 -4.35 -22.57
C ILE A 109 5.00 -5.64 -22.55
N ILE A 110 4.40 -6.78 -22.93
CA ILE A 110 5.09 -8.06 -23.04
C ILE A 110 6.16 -8.04 -24.14
N ASP A 111 5.97 -7.29 -25.24
CA ASP A 111 7.03 -7.11 -26.26
C ASP A 111 8.27 -6.41 -25.70
N VAL A 112 8.11 -5.56 -24.68
CA VAL A 112 9.19 -4.77 -24.08
C VAL A 112 9.84 -5.50 -22.92
N TYR A 113 9.03 -6.03 -22.00
CA TYR A 113 9.49 -6.63 -20.74
C TYR A 113 9.53 -8.15 -20.76
N GLN A 114 9.22 -8.78 -21.90
CA GLN A 114 9.14 -10.22 -22.10
C GLN A 114 8.05 -10.88 -21.26
N GLU A 115 7.82 -12.17 -21.49
CA GLU A 115 6.90 -12.98 -20.70
C GLU A 115 7.37 -13.09 -19.25
N ARG A 116 6.41 -13.22 -18.33
CA ARG A 116 6.65 -13.42 -16.89
C ARG A 116 7.69 -14.51 -16.59
N ALA A 117 7.68 -15.61 -17.35
CA ALA A 117 8.61 -16.74 -17.17
C ALA A 117 10.09 -16.35 -17.34
N HIS A 118 10.37 -15.25 -18.04
CA HIS A 118 11.70 -14.71 -18.29
C HIS A 118 12.09 -13.59 -17.30
N GLN A 119 11.23 -13.26 -16.34
CA GLN A 119 11.43 -12.15 -15.40
C GLN A 119 11.90 -12.65 -14.03
N ASP A 120 13.13 -12.28 -13.66
CA ASP A 120 13.78 -12.61 -12.40
C ASP A 120 13.74 -11.47 -11.35
N ARG A 121 13.17 -10.32 -11.72
CA ARG A 121 13.10 -9.11 -10.88
C ARG A 121 11.65 -8.65 -10.67
N GLU A 122 11.33 -8.28 -9.43
CA GLU A 122 10.01 -7.73 -9.03
C GLU A 122 9.67 -6.48 -9.82
N ALA A 123 10.65 -5.57 -9.99
CA ALA A 123 10.46 -4.36 -10.78
C ALA A 123 9.98 -4.63 -12.23
N ALA A 124 10.40 -5.72 -12.87
CA ALA A 124 9.91 -6.07 -14.20
C ALA A 124 8.45 -6.56 -14.17
N ARG A 125 8.07 -7.28 -13.09
CA ARG A 125 6.69 -7.74 -12.87
C ARG A 125 5.75 -6.59 -12.56
N VAL A 126 6.18 -5.63 -11.75
CA VAL A 126 5.47 -4.37 -11.52
C VAL A 126 5.12 -3.73 -12.87
N LYS A 127 6.12 -3.53 -13.75
CA LYS A 127 5.91 -2.99 -15.11
C LYS A 127 4.99 -3.83 -15.98
N LEU A 128 4.98 -5.15 -15.79
CA LEU A 128 4.08 -6.03 -16.51
C LEU A 128 2.62 -5.78 -16.07
N LEU A 129 2.32 -5.55 -14.79
CA LEU A 129 0.95 -5.30 -14.31
C LEU A 129 0.37 -3.95 -14.76
N GLU A 130 1.21 -2.93 -14.95
CA GLU A 130 0.82 -1.54 -15.21
C GLU A 130 -0.26 -1.32 -16.29
N PRO A 131 -0.23 -1.96 -17.47
CA PRO A 131 -1.23 -1.70 -18.52
C PRO A 131 -2.65 -2.07 -18.11
N TRP A 132 -2.79 -3.03 -17.20
CA TRP A 132 -4.08 -3.43 -16.66
C TRP A 132 -4.52 -2.52 -15.52
N PHE A 133 -3.59 -2.24 -14.62
CA PHE A 133 -3.87 -1.51 -13.38
C PHE A 133 -4.05 0.00 -13.59
N VAL A 134 -3.10 0.66 -14.25
CA VAL A 134 -3.12 2.12 -14.46
C VAL A 134 -4.36 2.52 -15.27
N LEU A 135 -4.74 1.71 -16.27
CA LEU A 135 -5.93 1.98 -17.09
C LEU A 135 -7.22 1.94 -16.26
N ILE A 136 -7.31 1.02 -15.29
CA ILE A 136 -8.45 0.95 -14.36
C ILE A 136 -8.49 2.20 -13.47
N LEU A 137 -7.36 2.61 -12.90
CA LEU A 137 -7.29 3.79 -12.05
C LEU A 137 -7.64 5.08 -12.81
N ALA A 138 -7.24 5.18 -14.08
CA ALA A 138 -7.56 6.31 -14.93
C ALA A 138 -9.08 6.56 -15.09
N LEU A 139 -9.92 5.53 -14.93
CA LEU A 139 -11.38 5.66 -14.97
C LEU A 139 -11.94 6.54 -13.84
N PHE A 140 -11.17 6.74 -12.77
CA PHE A 140 -11.56 7.58 -11.64
C PHE A 140 -11.12 9.05 -11.81
N GLU A 141 -10.51 9.40 -12.94
CA GLU A 141 -10.11 10.76 -13.31
C GLU A 141 -9.30 11.48 -12.23
N GLY A 142 -8.35 10.77 -11.62
CA GLY A 142 -7.49 11.30 -10.55
C GLY A 142 -8.13 11.35 -9.16
N ARG A 143 -9.35 10.82 -8.99
CA ARG A 143 -9.97 10.65 -7.66
C ARG A 143 -9.40 9.49 -6.86
N VAL A 144 -8.79 8.56 -7.57
CA VAL A 144 -8.03 7.45 -7.03
C VAL A 144 -6.62 7.58 -7.61
N VAL A 145 -5.62 7.52 -6.74
CA VAL A 145 -4.22 7.76 -7.08
C VAL A 145 -3.41 6.55 -6.67
N ASP A 146 -2.58 6.07 -7.61
CA ASP A 146 -1.52 5.11 -7.33
C ASP A 146 -0.32 5.84 -6.71
N MET A 147 0.15 5.34 -5.59
CA MET A 147 1.36 5.77 -4.92
C MET A 147 2.35 4.60 -5.00
N PRO A 148 3.12 4.49 -6.10
CA PRO A 148 4.08 3.40 -6.26
C PRO A 148 5.26 3.60 -5.31
N GLU A 149 5.73 2.51 -4.70
CA GLU A 149 6.86 2.50 -3.76
C GLU A 149 6.70 3.49 -2.59
N SER A 150 5.46 3.86 -2.22
CA SER A 150 5.24 4.73 -1.08
C SER A 150 5.55 4.00 0.23
N VAL A 151 6.10 4.76 1.17
CA VAL A 151 6.38 4.26 2.51
C VAL A 151 5.12 4.40 3.33
N MET A 152 4.53 3.27 3.71
CA MET A 152 3.43 3.26 4.68
C MET A 152 3.86 3.97 5.96
N LEU A 153 2.98 4.81 6.50
CA LEU A 153 3.21 5.47 7.78
C LEU A 153 3.42 4.42 8.89
N PRO A 154 4.37 4.65 9.81
CA PRO A 154 4.54 3.76 10.95
C PRO A 154 3.25 3.63 11.77
N THR A 155 2.92 2.38 12.11
CA THR A 155 1.79 2.01 12.95
C THR A 155 2.25 1.10 14.08
N LYS A 156 1.34 0.73 14.98
CA LYS A 156 1.65 -0.27 16.02
C LYS A 156 1.96 -1.66 15.46
N PHE A 157 1.64 -1.91 14.19
CA PHE A 157 1.89 -3.18 13.52
C PHE A 157 3.20 -3.19 12.74
N SER A 158 3.79 -2.02 12.48
CA SER A 158 4.99 -1.90 11.67
C SER A 158 5.63 -0.53 11.79
N THR A 159 6.96 -0.51 11.74
CA THR A 159 7.78 0.69 11.59
C THR A 159 7.68 1.34 10.20
N GLY A 160 6.80 0.83 9.34
CA GLY A 160 6.63 1.24 7.94
C GLY A 160 7.38 0.33 6.97
N GLY A 161 7.13 0.54 5.69
CA GLY A 161 7.76 -0.21 4.60
C GLY A 161 7.26 0.29 3.26
N ALA A 162 8.05 0.04 2.21
CA ALA A 162 7.60 0.32 0.86
C ALA A 162 6.72 -0.83 0.38
N VAL A 163 5.55 -0.51 -0.13
CA VAL A 163 4.66 -1.44 -0.85
C VAL A 163 4.81 -1.14 -2.35
N GLU A 164 4.65 -2.13 -3.23
CA GLU A 164 4.77 -1.87 -4.68
C GLU A 164 3.72 -0.87 -5.17
N HIS A 165 2.45 -1.04 -4.78
CA HIS A 165 1.40 -0.07 -5.06
C HIS A 165 0.47 0.14 -3.87
N GLU A 166 0.36 1.40 -3.44
CA GLU A 166 -0.69 1.87 -2.55
C GLU A 166 -1.72 2.68 -3.34
N VAL A 167 -2.99 2.30 -3.24
CA VAL A 167 -4.07 3.02 -3.89
C VAL A 167 -4.84 3.83 -2.87
N VAL A 168 -4.70 5.15 -3.00
CA VAL A 168 -5.31 6.14 -2.11
C VAL A 168 -6.41 6.91 -2.81
N MET A 169 -7.45 7.25 -2.07
CA MET A 169 -8.51 8.14 -2.54
C MET A 169 -8.22 9.60 -2.16
N ILE A 170 -8.83 10.54 -2.89
CA ILE A 170 -8.97 11.93 -2.43
C ILE A 170 -9.51 11.96 -0.99
N GLY A 171 -8.78 12.61 -0.09
CA GLY A 171 -9.03 12.58 1.35
C GLY A 171 -8.01 11.74 2.14
N GLY A 172 -7.08 11.07 1.45
CA GLY A 172 -5.98 10.33 2.07
C GLY A 172 -6.36 8.93 2.57
N ALA A 173 -7.57 8.44 2.27
CA ALA A 173 -7.98 7.10 2.64
C ALA A 173 -7.27 6.05 1.77
N LEU A 174 -6.49 5.18 2.40
CA LEU A 174 -5.81 4.05 1.77
C LEU A 174 -6.73 2.84 1.79
N PHE A 175 -7.18 2.36 0.64
CA PHE A 175 -8.18 1.28 0.60
C PHE A 175 -7.76 0.07 -0.21
N PHE A 176 -6.67 0.12 -0.98
CA PHE A 176 -6.17 -1.03 -1.71
C PHE A 176 -4.64 -1.08 -1.73
N VAL A 177 -4.09 -2.23 -1.35
CA VAL A 177 -2.65 -2.53 -1.26
C VAL A 177 -2.36 -3.67 -2.24
N ILE A 178 -1.36 -3.51 -3.10
CA ILE A 178 -0.91 -4.55 -4.02
C ILE A 178 0.52 -4.93 -3.67
N GLU A 179 0.70 -6.21 -3.37
CA GLU A 179 1.99 -6.81 -3.08
C GLU A 179 2.37 -7.79 -4.20
N ILE A 180 3.51 -7.53 -4.86
CA ILE A 180 4.00 -8.30 -6.00
C ILE A 180 5.23 -9.11 -5.61
N MET A 181 5.08 -10.44 -5.63
CA MET A 181 6.10 -11.38 -5.18
C MET A 181 6.78 -12.12 -6.34
N LEU A 182 8.05 -12.51 -6.16
CA LEU A 182 8.71 -13.43 -7.11
C LEU A 182 8.14 -14.86 -7.08
N GLY A 183 7.50 -15.25 -5.98
CA GLY A 183 6.76 -16.51 -5.84
C GLY A 183 5.87 -16.51 -4.62
N LEU A 184 4.69 -17.11 -4.74
CA LEU A 184 3.60 -17.04 -3.75
C LEU A 184 3.63 -18.13 -2.67
N ASP A 185 4.54 -19.10 -2.77
CA ASP A 185 4.56 -20.29 -1.89
C ASP A 185 5.21 -20.03 -0.52
N LYS A 186 5.25 -18.77 -0.09
CA LYS A 186 5.77 -18.38 1.22
C LYS A 186 4.63 -17.83 2.05
N ASP A 187 4.30 -18.55 3.11
CA ASP A 187 3.36 -18.11 4.17
C ASP A 187 3.72 -16.69 4.67
N ASP A 188 5.01 -16.35 4.69
CA ASP A 188 5.53 -15.03 5.02
C ASP A 188 4.98 -13.89 4.14
N ASN A 189 4.68 -14.15 2.86
CA ASN A 189 4.11 -13.13 1.99
C ASN A 189 2.69 -12.75 2.40
N LEU A 190 1.91 -13.73 2.87
CA LEU A 190 0.57 -13.49 3.41
C LEU A 190 0.65 -12.73 4.74
N ALA A 191 1.66 -13.05 5.57
CA ALA A 191 1.93 -12.35 6.81
C ALA A 191 2.21 -10.85 6.57
N GLN A 192 3.06 -10.58 5.58
CA GLN A 192 3.37 -9.22 5.13
C GLN A 192 2.10 -8.47 4.70
N LEU A 193 1.32 -9.04 3.76
CA LEU A 193 0.08 -8.40 3.30
C LEU A 193 -0.88 -8.12 4.46
N PHE A 194 -1.02 -9.04 5.42
CA PHE A 194 -1.93 -8.85 6.54
C PHE A 194 -1.53 -7.69 7.46
N LEU A 195 -0.23 -7.53 7.70
CA LEU A 195 0.28 -6.39 8.47
C LEU A 195 0.11 -5.06 7.71
N GLU A 196 0.24 -5.06 6.39
CA GLU A 196 -0.02 -3.89 5.54
C GLU A 196 -1.50 -3.51 5.61
N LEU A 197 -2.43 -4.47 5.48
CA LEU A 197 -3.86 -4.21 5.62
C LEU A 197 -4.23 -3.63 7.01
N LEU A 198 -3.64 -4.15 8.08
CA LEU A 198 -3.83 -3.63 9.43
C LEU A 198 -3.26 -2.21 9.59
N SER A 199 -2.10 -1.95 8.98
CA SER A 199 -1.46 -0.64 9.01
C SER A 199 -2.27 0.39 8.23
N ALA A 200 -2.82 0.00 7.08
CA ALA A 200 -3.73 0.83 6.30
C ALA A 200 -5.01 1.16 7.07
N ALA A 201 -5.60 0.17 7.75
CA ALA A 201 -6.77 0.37 8.57
C ALA A 201 -6.51 1.32 9.75
N GLU A 202 -5.35 1.20 10.40
CA GLU A 202 -4.93 2.10 11.47
C GLU A 202 -4.68 3.53 10.95
N ALA A 203 -4.06 3.68 9.78
CA ALA A 203 -3.87 4.98 9.14
C ALA A 203 -5.22 5.64 8.76
N ASN A 204 -6.16 4.86 8.22
CA ASN A 204 -7.52 5.31 7.93
C ASN A 204 -8.26 5.76 9.19
N ASN A 205 -8.13 5.00 10.29
CA ASN A 205 -8.72 5.38 11.58
C ASN A 205 -8.22 6.75 12.06
N ARG A 206 -6.91 7.01 11.98
CA ARG A 206 -6.32 8.32 12.33
C ARG A 206 -6.84 9.46 11.46
N SER A 207 -7.22 9.16 10.23
CA SER A 207 -7.77 10.11 9.24
C SER A 207 -9.30 10.22 9.28
N GLY A 208 -9.99 9.55 10.21
CA GLY A 208 -11.45 9.60 10.35
C GLY A 208 -12.22 8.67 9.39
N PHE A 209 -11.57 7.65 8.85
CA PHE A 209 -12.13 6.59 8.01
C PHE A 209 -12.09 5.22 8.71
N ASP A 210 -12.40 5.20 10.00
CA ASP A 210 -12.24 4.07 10.93
C ASP A 210 -13.07 2.82 10.60
N ILE A 211 -14.08 2.95 9.73
CA ILE A 211 -14.96 1.86 9.30
C ILE A 211 -14.68 1.35 7.89
N THR A 212 -13.74 1.94 7.15
CA THR A 212 -13.51 1.61 5.75
C THR A 212 -12.72 0.31 5.62
N ARG A 213 -13.27 -0.66 4.87
CA ARG A 213 -12.59 -1.92 4.58
C ARG A 213 -11.34 -1.65 3.75
N VAL A 214 -10.25 -2.33 4.08
CA VAL A 214 -9.01 -2.29 3.29
C VAL A 214 -8.90 -3.58 2.49
N TYR A 215 -8.61 -3.45 1.21
CA TYR A 215 -8.44 -4.56 0.28
C TYR A 215 -6.97 -4.83 0.00
N GLY A 216 -6.63 -6.08 -0.24
CA GLY A 216 -5.28 -6.53 -0.54
C GLY A 216 -5.25 -7.44 -1.75
N LEU A 217 -4.25 -7.27 -2.61
CA LEU A 217 -3.93 -8.19 -3.69
C LEU A 217 -2.52 -8.73 -3.49
N LEU A 218 -2.39 -10.04 -3.34
CA LEU A 218 -1.12 -10.75 -3.36
C LEU A 218 -0.96 -11.47 -4.71
N THR A 219 0.11 -11.17 -5.45
CA THR A 219 0.31 -11.78 -6.78
C THR A 219 1.77 -12.03 -7.16
N ASP A 220 2.02 -13.05 -7.97
CA ASP A 220 3.27 -13.26 -8.72
C ASP A 220 3.07 -13.19 -10.24
N LEU A 221 1.94 -12.64 -10.67
CA LEU A 221 1.40 -12.62 -12.04
C LEU A 221 1.07 -14.00 -12.64
N SER A 222 1.06 -15.07 -11.84
CA SER A 222 0.45 -16.36 -12.21
C SER A 222 -0.74 -16.72 -11.35
N SER A 223 -0.75 -16.27 -10.10
CA SER A 223 -1.92 -16.29 -9.23
C SER A 223 -2.18 -14.88 -8.70
N PHE A 224 -3.45 -14.54 -8.56
CA PHE A 224 -3.94 -13.28 -7.99
C PHE A 224 -4.88 -13.62 -6.85
N ARG A 225 -4.41 -13.45 -5.62
CA ARG A 225 -5.16 -13.76 -4.40
C ARG A 225 -5.66 -12.48 -3.77
N PHE A 226 -6.98 -12.37 -3.67
CA PHE A 226 -7.65 -11.19 -3.13
C PHE A 226 -8.06 -11.43 -1.68
N TYR A 227 -7.69 -10.47 -0.83
CA TYR A 227 -8.01 -10.45 0.59
C TYR A 227 -8.63 -9.11 0.98
N SER A 228 -9.22 -9.05 2.16
CA SER A 228 -9.59 -7.78 2.78
C SER A 228 -9.53 -7.86 4.30
N TYR A 229 -9.42 -6.71 4.94
CA TYR A 229 -9.56 -6.54 6.37
C TYR A 229 -10.68 -5.54 6.65
N ASP A 230 -11.63 -5.95 7.47
CA ASP A 230 -12.74 -5.10 7.91
C ASP A 230 -12.46 -4.55 9.31
N PRO A 231 -12.20 -3.24 9.47
CA PRO A 231 -11.93 -2.66 10.77
C PRO A 231 -13.11 -2.74 11.75
N LYS A 232 -14.34 -2.84 11.24
CA LYS A 232 -15.55 -2.87 12.06
C LYS A 232 -15.73 -4.23 12.75
N SER A 233 -15.56 -5.32 12.01
CA SER A 233 -15.57 -6.68 12.57
C SER A 233 -14.22 -7.14 13.09
N LYS A 234 -13.14 -6.41 12.76
CA LYS A 234 -11.74 -6.76 13.03
C LYS A 234 -11.37 -8.14 12.47
N SER A 235 -11.89 -8.47 11.29
CA SER A 235 -11.68 -9.76 10.67
C SER A 235 -11.08 -9.64 9.27
N PHE A 236 -10.27 -10.63 8.94
CA PHE A 236 -9.77 -10.84 7.58
C PHE A 236 -10.76 -11.69 6.80
N SER A 237 -10.90 -11.39 5.51
CA SER A 237 -11.69 -12.18 4.58
C SER A 237 -10.85 -12.57 3.37
N PHE A 238 -11.08 -13.79 2.88
CA PHE A 238 -10.62 -14.22 1.57
C PHE A 238 -11.71 -13.93 0.55
N ASP A 239 -11.35 -13.51 -0.64
CA ASP A 239 -12.30 -13.30 -1.73
C ASP A 239 -12.18 -14.42 -2.75
N GLU A 240 -11.04 -14.46 -3.45
CA GLU A 240 -10.83 -15.33 -4.60
C GLU A 240 -9.33 -15.51 -4.91
N ASP A 241 -8.97 -16.64 -5.54
CA ASP A 241 -7.66 -16.91 -6.14
C ASP A 241 -7.84 -17.15 -7.64
N ILE A 242 -7.26 -16.28 -8.46
CA ILE A 242 -7.35 -16.33 -9.91
C ILE A 242 -6.02 -16.83 -10.46
N LEU A 243 -6.04 -17.99 -11.10
CA LEU A 243 -4.90 -18.49 -11.87
C LEU A 243 -4.96 -17.95 -13.30
N VAL A 244 -3.82 -17.47 -13.80
CA VAL A 244 -3.70 -17.00 -15.19
C VAL A 244 -2.72 -17.86 -15.96
N ASN A 245 -2.99 -18.03 -17.26
CA ASN A 245 -2.16 -18.84 -18.13
C ASN A 245 -0.78 -18.21 -18.39
N ALA A 246 0.22 -19.05 -18.65
CA ALA A 246 1.56 -18.59 -18.99
C ALA A 246 1.72 -18.25 -20.48
N LYS A 247 0.86 -18.78 -21.35
CA LYS A 247 0.87 -18.48 -22.79
C LYS A 247 0.36 -17.07 -23.00
N ARG A 248 1.05 -16.30 -23.83
CA ARG A 248 0.80 -14.87 -24.02
C ARG A 248 -0.65 -14.52 -24.33
N ASP A 249 -1.26 -15.19 -25.31
CA ASP A 249 -2.64 -14.91 -25.74
C ASP A 249 -3.63 -15.17 -24.61
N ASP A 250 -3.50 -16.34 -23.98
CA ASP A 250 -4.34 -16.78 -22.87
C ASP A 250 -4.11 -15.90 -21.63
N PHE A 251 -2.87 -15.51 -21.34
CA PHE A 251 -2.51 -14.58 -20.27
C PHE A 251 -3.20 -13.23 -20.46
N CYS A 252 -3.09 -12.64 -21.65
CA CYS A 252 -3.73 -11.36 -21.94
C CYS A 252 -5.26 -11.45 -21.85
N PHE A 253 -5.84 -12.60 -22.20
CA PHE A 253 -7.27 -12.86 -22.05
C PHE A 253 -7.67 -13.02 -20.57
N ASP A 254 -6.96 -13.83 -19.80
CA ASP A 254 -7.22 -14.05 -18.36
C ASP A 254 -7.06 -12.76 -17.56
N MET A 255 -6.10 -11.91 -17.95
CA MET A 255 -5.92 -10.60 -17.33
C MET A 255 -7.11 -9.65 -17.52
N ILE A 256 -8.03 -9.90 -18.47
CA ILE A 256 -9.31 -9.19 -18.54
C ILE A 256 -10.17 -9.53 -17.32
N TYR A 257 -10.21 -10.80 -16.91
CA TYR A 257 -10.94 -11.21 -15.72
C TYR A 257 -10.32 -10.61 -14.45
N VAL A 258 -9.00 -10.69 -14.31
CA VAL A 258 -8.25 -10.02 -13.24
C VAL A 258 -8.54 -8.51 -13.21
N SER A 259 -8.58 -7.86 -14.37
CA SER A 259 -8.87 -6.43 -14.48
C SER A 259 -10.28 -6.08 -14.01
N ASN A 260 -11.29 -6.88 -14.35
CA ASN A 260 -12.64 -6.69 -13.82
C ASN A 260 -12.64 -6.87 -12.29
N LYS A 261 -11.90 -7.85 -11.76
CA LYS A 261 -11.80 -8.05 -10.32
C LYS A 261 -11.16 -6.87 -9.60
N ILE A 262 -10.03 -6.37 -10.10
CA ILE A 262 -9.37 -5.16 -9.59
C ILE A 262 -10.31 -3.96 -9.63
N PHE A 263 -11.04 -3.78 -10.74
CA PHE A 263 -12.05 -2.73 -10.85
C PHE A 263 -13.16 -2.86 -9.79
N ASN A 264 -13.64 -4.07 -9.52
CA ASN A 264 -14.68 -4.30 -8.49
C ASN A 264 -14.21 -3.91 -7.10
N VAL A 265 -12.98 -4.30 -6.74
CA VAL A 265 -12.33 -3.94 -5.48
C VAL A 265 -12.22 -2.42 -5.37
N ILE A 266 -11.68 -1.76 -6.40
CA ILE A 266 -11.46 -0.32 -6.38
C ILE A 266 -12.79 0.44 -6.32
N MET A 267 -13.79 0.03 -7.10
CA MET A 267 -15.10 0.65 -7.11
C MET A 267 -15.82 0.49 -5.76
N CYS A 268 -15.70 -0.68 -5.12
CA CYS A 268 -16.27 -0.91 -3.79
C CYS A 268 -15.62 -0.01 -2.74
N GLY A 269 -14.28 -0.01 -2.65
CA GLY A 269 -13.55 0.88 -1.73
C GLY A 269 -13.84 2.36 -1.97
N TYR A 270 -13.90 2.78 -3.24
CA TYR A 270 -14.27 4.15 -3.62
C TYR A 270 -15.67 4.53 -3.10
N VAL A 271 -16.67 3.67 -3.27
CA VAL A 271 -18.04 3.91 -2.78
C VAL A 271 -18.08 3.96 -1.25
N GLU A 272 -17.34 3.10 -0.56
CA GLU A 272 -17.26 3.09 0.91
C GLU A 272 -16.64 4.38 1.46
N VAL A 273 -15.52 4.83 0.89
CA VAL A 273 -14.87 6.09 1.28
C VAL A 273 -15.77 7.29 0.99
N LEU A 274 -16.49 7.31 -0.15
CA LEU A 274 -17.47 8.37 -0.42
C LEU A 274 -18.58 8.41 0.63
N ARG A 275 -19.12 7.26 1.03
CA ARG A 275 -20.15 7.20 2.08
C ARG A 275 -19.62 7.74 3.40
N ALA A 276 -18.43 7.29 3.82
CA ALA A 276 -17.77 7.79 5.03
C ALA A 276 -17.55 9.31 4.99
N THR A 277 -17.11 9.84 3.84
CA THR A 277 -16.91 11.28 3.63
C THR A 277 -18.22 12.07 3.77
N VAL A 278 -19.31 11.58 3.16
CA VAL A 278 -20.64 12.21 3.25
C VAL A 278 -21.17 12.17 4.68
N GLU A 279 -21.01 11.05 5.39
CA GLU A 279 -21.42 10.93 6.79
C GLU A 279 -20.62 11.86 7.71
N ALA A 280 -19.31 11.95 7.54
CA ALA A 280 -18.46 12.89 8.26
C ALA A 280 -18.88 14.34 8.00
N SER A 281 -19.17 14.69 6.74
CA SER A 281 -19.66 16.03 6.38
C SER A 281 -21.01 16.36 7.03
N LYS A 282 -21.94 15.40 7.10
CA LYS A 282 -23.24 15.61 7.78
C LYS A 282 -23.06 15.85 9.27
N LYS A 283 -22.24 15.04 9.95
CA LYS A 283 -21.93 15.21 11.38
C LYS A 283 -21.34 16.60 11.67
N LYS A 284 -20.41 17.08 10.85
CA LYS A 284 -19.83 18.43 10.99
C LYS A 284 -20.88 19.53 10.82
N SER A 285 -21.76 19.39 9.82
CA SER A 285 -22.86 20.33 9.61
C SER A 285 -23.83 20.38 10.78
N GLU A 286 -24.15 19.24 11.40
CA GLU A 286 -25.01 19.16 12.59
C GLU A 286 -24.35 19.79 13.83
N GLN A 287 -23.01 19.74 13.91
CA GLN A 287 -22.23 20.35 14.98
C GLN A 287 -21.97 21.85 14.78
N GLY A 288 -22.39 22.43 13.66
CA GLY A 288 -22.20 23.86 13.34
C GLY A 288 -20.77 24.22 12.93
N ASP A 289 -19.92 23.23 12.63
CA ASP A 289 -18.58 23.48 12.09
C ASP A 289 -18.68 23.79 10.59
N LEU A 290 -18.66 25.08 10.27
CA LEU A 290 -18.70 25.60 8.90
C LEU A 290 -17.31 25.86 8.32
N THR A 291 -16.23 25.36 8.96
CA THR A 291 -14.88 25.58 8.41
C THR A 291 -14.76 24.92 7.04
N PRO A 292 -14.44 25.69 5.98
CA PRO A 292 -14.24 25.13 4.66
C PRO A 292 -12.88 24.43 4.63
N VAL A 293 -12.84 23.17 5.07
CA VAL A 293 -11.71 22.31 4.76
C VAL A 293 -11.82 21.99 3.29
N GLY A 294 -10.96 22.61 2.48
CA GLY A 294 -10.89 22.31 1.06
C GLY A 294 -10.71 20.80 0.87
N SER A 295 -11.65 20.20 0.15
CA SER A 295 -11.72 18.74 -0.11
C SER A 295 -10.76 18.29 -1.23
N GLY A 296 -9.86 19.18 -1.66
CA GLY A 296 -8.88 18.87 -2.70
C GLY A 296 -7.74 18.01 -2.16
N PRO A 297 -7.38 16.90 -2.82
CA PRO A 297 -6.29 16.02 -2.39
C PRO A 297 -4.97 16.77 -2.30
N MET A 298 -4.77 17.71 -3.24
CA MET A 298 -3.59 18.55 -3.29
C MET A 298 -3.51 19.47 -2.07
N GLN A 299 -4.62 20.02 -1.56
CA GLN A 299 -4.57 20.93 -0.41
C GLN A 299 -4.27 20.21 0.91
N GLN A 300 -4.62 18.93 1.05
CA GLN A 300 -4.25 18.14 2.23
C GLN A 300 -2.82 17.59 2.12
N LEU A 301 -2.37 17.19 0.92
CA LEU A 301 -0.98 16.77 0.66
C LEU A 301 0.02 17.95 0.67
N THR A 302 -0.39 19.15 0.24
CA THR A 302 0.42 20.39 0.24
C THR A 302 0.26 21.23 1.50
N GLN A 303 -0.38 20.74 2.57
CA GLN A 303 -0.15 21.32 3.90
C GLN A 303 1.28 21.04 4.40
N THR A 304 2.06 20.25 3.66
CA THR A 304 3.53 20.34 3.64
C THR A 304 3.94 21.67 3.00
N PRO A 305 4.66 22.57 3.69
CA PRO A 305 4.91 23.93 3.21
C PRO A 305 5.65 23.94 1.87
N SER A 306 4.99 24.43 0.80
CA SER A 306 5.65 24.64 -0.48
C SER A 306 6.55 25.87 -0.39
N ILE A 307 7.86 25.67 -0.29
CA ILE A 307 8.85 26.75 -0.36
C ILE A 307 9.09 27.05 -1.84
N LEU A 308 8.46 28.09 -2.36
CA LEU A 308 8.98 28.76 -3.55
C LEU A 308 10.31 29.43 -3.15
N PRO A 309 11.41 29.21 -3.90
CA PRO A 309 12.67 29.85 -3.60
C PRO A 309 12.51 31.36 -3.77
N GLY A 310 12.63 32.09 -2.66
CA GLY A 310 12.71 33.54 -2.66
C GLY A 310 13.89 33.97 -3.53
N SER A 311 13.59 34.68 -4.60
CA SER A 311 14.57 35.40 -5.40
C SER A 311 15.32 36.40 -4.51
N VAL A 312 16.59 36.14 -4.26
CA VAL A 312 17.48 37.09 -3.59
C VAL A 312 17.88 38.15 -4.61
N GLY A 313 17.43 39.38 -4.38
CA GLY A 313 18.00 40.60 -4.94
C GLY A 313 19.00 41.23 -3.97
#